data_AF-A0A7X5VHG0-F1
#
_entry.id   AF-A0A7X5VHG0-F1
#
_cell.length_a   1.000
_cell.length_b   1.000
_cell.length_c   1.000
_cell.angle_alpha   90.00
_cell.angle_beta   90.00
_cell.angle_gamma   90.00
#
_symmetry.space_group_name_H-M   'P 1'
#
loop_
_entity.id
_entity.type
_entity.pdbx_description
1 polymer ?
#
loop_
_entity_poly.entity_id
_entity_poly.type
_entity_poly.pdbx_seq_one_letter_code
_entity_poly.pdbx_strand_id
1 'polypeptide(L)'
;MMRRGELYRYRDPSGVSGTGVVALLVEFPPNEDGQQWLAVKWLGPHPCMTFWSGIGDFLEVHGHLGASEIRWLDPDPFDPDEDPALATVGGARKLNTFGGEK
;
A
#
# COMPACT_ATOMS: atom_id res chain seq x y z
N MET A 1 -11.61 -6.86 5.45
CA MET A 1 -12.13 -5.54 5.02
C MET A 1 -11.42 -5.16 3.73
N MET A 2 -11.99 -4.32 2.85
CA MET A 2 -11.27 -3.84 1.66
C MET A 2 -10.24 -2.78 2.08
N ARG A 3 -9.07 -2.76 1.41
CA ARG A 3 -7.97 -1.84 1.72
C ARG A 3 -7.72 -0.92 0.54
N ARG A 4 -7.66 0.39 0.78
CA ARG A 4 -7.38 1.41 -0.23
C ARG A 4 -5.92 1.80 -0.17
N GLY A 5 -5.34 2.05 -1.34
CA GLY A 5 -4.00 2.59 -1.47
C GLY A 5 -3.84 3.45 -2.71
N GLU A 6 -2.62 3.92 -2.90
CA GLU A 6 -2.19 4.64 -4.07
C GLU A 6 -0.84 4.11 -4.55
N LEU A 7 -0.64 4.07 -5.87
CA LEU A 7 0.65 3.76 -6.47
C LEU A 7 1.44 5.06 -6.56
N TYR A 8 2.51 5.17 -5.78
CA TYR A 8 3.43 6.28 -5.85
C TYR A 8 4.65 5.91 -6.69
N ARG A 9 4.98 6.76 -7.66
CA ARG A 9 6.12 6.59 -8.55
C ARG A 9 7.22 7.58 -8.22
N TYR A 10 8.37 7.07 -7.82
CA TYR A 10 9.57 7.85 -7.53
C TYR A 10 10.29 8.31 -8.78
N ARG A 11 10.35 7.43 -9.79
CA ARG A 11 11.03 7.69 -11.06
C ARG A 11 10.16 7.17 -12.19
N ASP A 12 10.13 7.89 -13.30
CA ASP A 12 9.48 7.45 -14.52
C ASP A 12 10.54 7.09 -15.58
N PRO A 13 10.98 5.82 -15.65
CA PRO A 13 11.94 5.38 -16.66
C PRO A 13 11.38 5.50 -18.08
N SER A 14 10.06 5.52 -18.25
CA SER A 14 9.41 5.57 -19.55
C SER A 14 9.27 7.00 -20.09
N GLY A 15 9.24 8.00 -19.21
CA GLY A 15 8.94 9.40 -19.54
C GLY A 15 7.47 9.66 -19.93
N VAL A 16 6.59 8.66 -19.83
CA VAL A 16 5.19 8.73 -20.26
C VAL A 16 4.22 9.03 -19.11
N SER A 17 4.49 8.47 -17.93
CA SER A 17 3.50 8.38 -16.83
C SER A 17 3.69 9.45 -15.75
N GLY A 18 4.87 10.08 -15.70
CA GLY A 18 5.25 11.02 -14.66
C GLY A 18 5.59 10.38 -13.32
N THR A 19 5.85 11.23 -12.34
CA THR A 19 6.20 10.87 -10.95
C THR A 19 5.10 11.35 -10.00
N GLY A 20 5.07 10.83 -8.79
CA GLY A 20 4.01 11.10 -7.82
C GLY A 20 2.93 10.01 -7.82
N VAL A 21 1.70 10.38 -7.44
CA VAL A 21 0.58 9.45 -7.42
C VAL A 21 0.08 9.23 -8.85
N VAL A 22 0.28 8.01 -9.35
CA VAL A 22 -0.03 7.63 -10.73
C VAL A 22 -1.25 6.72 -10.83
N ALA A 23 -1.67 6.09 -9.73
CA ALA A 23 -2.88 5.28 -9.68
C ALA A 23 -3.46 5.23 -8.27
N LEU A 24 -4.77 5.02 -8.19
CA LEU A 24 -5.49 4.66 -6.96
C LEU A 24 -5.83 3.18 -7.01
N LEU A 25 -5.80 2.50 -5.87
CA LEU A 25 -6.06 1.07 -5.81
C LEU A 25 -6.97 0.69 -4.65
N VAL A 26 -7.75 -0.37 -4.87
CA VAL A 26 -8.58 -1.03 -3.85
C VAL A 26 -8.29 -2.51 -3.91
N GLU A 27 -7.76 -3.04 -2.83
CA GLU A 27 -7.57 -4.47 -2.59
C GLU A 27 -8.82 -5.04 -1.94
N PHE A 28 -9.35 -6.10 -2.54
CA PHE A 28 -10.45 -6.87 -1.99
C PHE A 28 -9.90 -8.01 -1.13
N PRO A 29 -10.58 -8.32 0.01
CA PRO A 29 -10.19 -9.45 0.82
C PRO A 29 -10.27 -10.76 0.00
N PRO A 30 -9.48 -11.78 0.37
CA PRO A 30 -9.55 -13.08 -0.28
C PRO A 30 -10.97 -13.66 -0.24
N ASN A 31 -11.38 -14.34 -1.31
CA ASN A 31 -12.59 -15.14 -1.33
C ASN A 31 -12.39 -16.48 -0.57
N GLU A 32 -13.40 -17.33 -0.55
CA GLU A 32 -13.35 -18.65 0.12
C GLU A 32 -12.23 -19.56 -0.43
N ASP A 33 -11.84 -19.37 -1.70
CA ASP A 33 -10.76 -20.10 -2.36
C ASP A 33 -9.37 -19.49 -2.12
N GLY A 34 -9.28 -18.40 -1.35
CA GLY A 34 -8.04 -17.65 -1.10
C GLY A 34 -7.63 -16.68 -2.21
N GLN A 35 -8.43 -16.56 -3.28
CA GLN A 35 -8.17 -15.64 -4.39
C GLN A 35 -8.47 -14.20 -3.97
N GLN A 36 -7.50 -13.32 -4.19
CA GLN A 36 -7.63 -11.88 -3.97
C GLN A 36 -7.83 -11.15 -5.31
N TRP A 37 -8.34 -9.92 -5.23
CA TRP A 37 -8.49 -9.06 -6.40
C TRP A 37 -8.07 -7.64 -6.07
N LEU A 38 -7.51 -6.96 -7.06
CA LEU A 38 -7.10 -5.57 -6.96
C LEU A 38 -7.74 -4.78 -8.10
N ALA A 39 -8.51 -3.75 -7.76
CA ALA A 39 -8.99 -2.76 -8.72
C ALA A 39 -8.06 -1.55 -8.73
N VAL A 40 -7.61 -1.14 -9.91
CA VAL A 40 -6.67 -0.02 -10.07
C VAL A 40 -7.29 1.00 -11.01
N LYS A 41 -7.34 2.26 -10.58
CA LYS A 41 -7.70 3.42 -11.39
C LYS A 41 -6.43 4.20 -11.72
N TRP A 42 -6.04 4.20 -12.99
CA TRP A 42 -4.92 4.97 -13.48
C TRP A 42 -5.27 6.45 -13.57
N LEU A 43 -4.35 7.29 -13.09
CA LEU A 43 -4.43 8.73 -13.17
C LEU A 43 -3.59 9.22 -14.35
N GLY A 44 -3.86 10.44 -14.82
CA GLY A 44 -3.10 11.07 -15.89
C GLY A 44 -3.95 11.37 -17.14
N PRO A 45 -3.30 11.62 -18.29
CA PRO A 45 -3.97 12.09 -19.51
C PRO A 45 -4.94 11.07 -20.14
N HIS A 46 -4.73 9.79 -19.87
CA HIS A 46 -5.52 8.68 -20.39
C HIS A 46 -6.01 7.80 -19.24
N PRO A 47 -6.99 8.26 -18.45
CA PRO A 47 -7.46 7.52 -17.31
C PRO A 47 -8.16 6.22 -17.74
N CYS A 48 -7.83 5.12 -17.08
CA CYS A 48 -8.46 3.83 -17.30
C CYS A 48 -8.54 3.03 -15.99
N MET A 49 -9.26 1.92 -16.02
CA MET A 49 -9.33 0.98 -14.90
C MET A 49 -8.82 -0.38 -15.34
N THR A 50 -8.07 -1.03 -14.45
CA THR A 50 -7.55 -2.39 -14.65
C THR A 50 -7.80 -3.22 -13.40
N PHE A 51 -8.05 -4.51 -13.60
CA PHE A 51 -8.24 -5.47 -12.52
C PHE A 51 -7.11 -6.50 -12.54
N TRP A 52 -6.63 -6.87 -11.36
CA TRP A 52 -5.54 -7.82 -11.17
C TRP A 52 -5.94 -8.90 -10.17
N SER A 53 -5.39 -10.10 -10.33
CA SER A 53 -5.56 -11.26 -9.45
C SER A 53 -4.82 -11.14 -8.10
N GLY A 54 -4.16 -10.01 -7.85
CA GLY A 54 -3.50 -9.76 -6.58
C GLY A 54 -2.48 -8.62 -6.69
N ILE A 55 -1.96 -8.22 -5.54
CA ILE A 55 -0.91 -7.18 -5.45
C ILE A 55 0.42 -7.67 -6.05
N GLY A 56 0.76 -8.95 -5.86
CA GLY A 56 2.02 -9.53 -6.35
C GLY A 56 2.16 -9.36 -7.87
N ASP A 57 1.19 -9.85 -8.62
CA ASP A 57 1.14 -9.73 -10.09
C ASP A 57 1.20 -8.27 -10.55
N PHE A 58 0.47 -7.39 -9.85
CA PHE A 58 0.46 -5.96 -10.15
C PHE A 58 1.84 -5.32 -9.94
N LEU A 59 2.52 -5.61 -8.82
CA LEU A 59 3.84 -5.07 -8.51
C LEU A 59 4.95 -5.67 -9.36
N GLU A 60 4.82 -6.91 -9.82
CA GLU A 60 5.75 -7.51 -10.77
C GLU A 60 5.83 -6.67 -12.06
N VAL A 61 4.67 -6.22 -12.55
CA VAL A 61 4.58 -5.39 -13.76
C VAL A 61 4.85 -3.91 -13.47
N HIS A 62 4.30 -3.36 -12.39
CA HIS A 62 4.25 -1.91 -12.14
C HIS A 62 5.15 -1.39 -11.01
N GLY A 63 5.81 -2.29 -10.28
CA GLY A 63 6.80 -1.93 -9.26
C GLY A 63 8.09 -1.38 -9.86
N HIS A 64 8.42 -1.74 -11.11
CA HIS A 64 9.58 -1.23 -11.87
C HIS A 64 10.87 -1.27 -11.03
N LEU A 65 11.20 -2.43 -10.43
CA LEU A 65 12.38 -2.62 -9.58
C LEU A 65 12.51 -1.60 -8.43
N GLY A 66 11.38 -1.23 -7.83
CA GLY A 66 11.33 -0.25 -6.73
C GLY A 66 11.24 1.21 -7.19
N ALA A 67 11.08 1.47 -8.49
CA ALA A 67 10.75 2.82 -8.96
C ALA A 67 9.32 3.25 -8.59
N SER A 68 8.45 2.30 -8.21
CA SER A 68 7.13 2.55 -7.66
C SER A 68 6.86 1.73 -6.41
N GLU A 69 6.05 2.27 -5.51
CA GLU A 69 5.57 1.58 -4.32
C GLU A 69 4.06 1.79 -4.15
N ILE A 70 3.41 0.89 -3.40
CA ILE A 70 2.05 1.13 -2.93
C ILE A 70 2.12 1.81 -1.57
N ARG A 71 1.42 2.94 -1.44
CA ARG A 71 1.14 3.58 -0.16
C ARG A 71 -0.27 3.26 0.24
N TRP A 72 -0.42 2.55 1.36
CA TRP A 72 -1.73 2.21 1.88
C TRP A 72 -2.32 3.38 2.65
N LEU A 73 -3.57 3.70 2.35
CA LEU A 73 -4.33 4.76 3.02
C LEU A 73 -5.15 4.20 4.17
N ASP A 74 -5.45 2.90 4.11
CA ASP A 74 -6.14 2.18 5.16
C ASP A 74 -5.15 1.33 5.97
N PRO A 75 -5.39 1.23 7.29
CA PRO A 75 -4.60 0.39 8.17
C PRO A 75 -4.67 -1.07 7.74
N ASP A 76 -3.59 -1.80 8.02
CA ASP A 76 -3.49 -3.19 7.60
C ASP A 76 -4.53 -4.06 8.34
N PRO A 77 -5.48 -4.70 7.63
CA PRO A 77 -6.47 -5.56 8.28
C PRO A 77 -5.87 -6.85 8.87
N PHE A 78 -4.60 -7.16 8.59
CA PHE A 78 -3.87 -8.31 9.11
C PHE A 78 -2.79 -7.94 10.13
N ASP A 79 -2.56 -6.64 10.37
CA ASP A 79 -1.76 -6.14 11.47
C ASP A 79 -2.67 -5.61 12.59
N PRO A 80 -2.83 -6.35 13.71
CA PRO A 80 -3.71 -5.93 14.80
C PRO A 80 -3.22 -4.67 15.52
N ASP A 81 -1.96 -4.26 15.34
CA ASP A 81 -1.39 -3.07 15.98
C ASP A 81 -1.67 -1.78 15.19
N GLU A 82 -2.17 -1.88 13.95
CA GLU A 82 -2.56 -0.73 13.11
C GLU A 82 -4.07 -0.41 13.19
N ASP A 83 -4.79 -0.82 14.24
CA ASP A 83 -6.18 -0.37 14.42
C ASP A 83 -6.25 1.17 14.58
N PRO A 84 -6.97 1.90 13.71
CA PRO A 84 -7.09 3.36 13.82
C PRO A 84 -7.82 3.78 15.10
N ALA A 85 -8.54 2.87 15.77
CA ALA A 85 -9.12 3.10 17.09
C ALA A 85 -8.08 3.10 18.23
N LEU A 86 -6.93 2.45 18.06
CA LEU A 86 -5.85 2.41 19.06
C LEU A 86 -4.86 3.57 18.92
N ALA A 87 -4.77 4.21 17.74
CA ALA A 87 -3.88 5.34 17.49
C ALA A 87 -4.17 6.60 18.34
N THR A 88 -5.33 6.70 18.99
CA THR A 88 -5.69 7.84 19.85
C THR A 88 -5.25 7.67 21.32
N VAL A 89 -4.82 6.48 21.76
CA VAL A 89 -4.45 6.23 23.16
C VAL A 89 -3.00 5.74 23.27
N GLY A 90 -2.04 6.58 22.88
CA GLY A 90 -0.62 6.19 22.86
C GLY A 90 0.38 7.29 23.21
N GLY A 91 -0.07 8.41 23.77
CA GLY A 91 0.81 9.47 24.27
C GLY A 91 1.44 9.09 25.61
N ALA A 92 2.37 8.12 25.64
CA ALA A 92 3.25 7.92 26.78
C ALA A 92 4.58 7.28 26.36
N ARG A 93 5.58 8.13 26.13
CA ARG A 93 7.00 7.74 26.09
C ARG A 93 7.32 6.86 27.31
N LYS A 94 7.84 5.65 27.08
CA LYS A 94 8.75 5.01 28.05
C LYS A 94 10.15 4.97 27.48
N LEU A 95 10.98 5.81 28.09
CA LEU A 95 12.43 5.81 28.04
C LEU A 95 12.92 4.52 28.71
N ASN A 96 13.49 3.58 27.96
CA ASN A 96 14.21 2.45 28.58
C ASN A 96 15.67 2.85 28.80
N THR A 97 15.94 3.21 30.07
CA THR A 97 17.27 3.21 30.69
C THR A 97 17.91 1.83 30.58
N PHE A 98 19.07 1.74 29.94
CA PHE A 98 19.99 0.61 30.08
C PHE A 98 20.89 0.85 31.31
N GLY A 99 20.56 0.20 32.42
CA GLY A 99 21.53 -0.29 33.40
C GLY A 99 21.40 -1.82 33.40
N GLY A 100 22.44 -2.63 33.35
CA GLY A 100 23.79 -2.46 33.85
C GLY A 100 24.03 -3.70 34.71
N GLU A 101 24.79 -4.66 34.21
CA GLU A 101 25.15 -5.87 34.96
C GLU A 101 26.67 -6.09 34.86
N LYS A 102 27.36 -5.73 35.94
CA LYS A 102 28.43 -6.48 36.58
C LYS A 102 28.41 -6.18 38.08
#